data_AF-A0AAE5H4R6-F1
#
_entry.id   AF-A0AAE5H4R6-F1
#
_cell.length_a   1.000
_cell.length_b   1.000
_cell.length_c   1.000
_cell.angle_alpha   90.00
_cell.angle_beta   90.00
_cell.angle_gamma   90.00
#
_symmetry.space_group_name_H-M   'P 1'
#
loop_
_entity.id
_entity.type
_entity.pdbx_description
1 polymer ?
#
loop_
_entity_poly.entity_id
_entity_poly.type
_entity_poly.pdbx_seq_one_letter_code
_entity_poly.pdbx_strand_id
1 'polypeptide(L)'
;MIQGKYKKVSYKVKKINIMPDEQCIYGGEFEGIISKDIFERTQQMMKDRSNSNYRYRNGVIHPFSGVLKCGKCDGSMSHRKKYKGYKCTNSQQGSRRCSPHSVKETRLIDIISNEIKNMIDEKIDKNKVYDRFSNIKIENNFENELKSAEKELNTLDGKFKKIYEDKLEGVLNQRNFDYMLQDIQEKQDKLIQRKNQLVNMLKKNNDGSDLLNKYKIEIDNLLEGKTIDRRLVETLVDKIVIDEVDGSKEKK
;
A
#
# COMPACT_ATOMS: atom_id res chain seq x y z
N MET A 1 18.43 15.15 -18.93
CA MET A 1 18.04 16.37 -19.68
C MET A 1 17.08 15.96 -20.81
N ILE A 2 15.95 16.63 -21.02
CA ILE A 2 15.01 16.30 -22.12
C ILE A 2 15.18 17.32 -23.24
N GLN A 3 15.69 16.90 -24.39
CA GLN A 3 15.80 17.74 -25.59
C GLN A 3 14.67 17.41 -26.57
N GLY A 4 14.22 18.42 -27.34
CA GLY A 4 13.25 18.22 -28.43
C GLY A 4 11.76 18.21 -28.04
N LYS A 5 11.42 18.30 -26.74
CA LYS A 5 10.02 18.27 -26.26
C LYS A 5 9.13 19.38 -26.82
N TYR A 6 9.72 20.55 -27.08
CA TYR A 6 9.02 21.72 -27.59
C TYR A 6 9.69 22.22 -28.86
N LYS A 7 8.92 22.29 -29.97
CA LYS A 7 9.40 22.82 -31.25
C LYS A 7 8.51 23.99 -31.68
N LYS A 8 9.12 25.11 -32.08
CA LYS A 8 8.37 26.20 -32.70
C LYS A 8 7.88 25.77 -34.09
N VAL A 9 6.63 26.09 -34.40
CA VAL A 9 6.03 25.78 -35.72
C VAL A 9 6.78 26.52 -36.83
N SER A 10 7.22 27.75 -36.55
CA SER A 10 8.07 28.55 -37.42
C SER A 10 8.77 29.62 -36.57
N TYR A 11 9.94 30.09 -36.99
CA TYR A 11 10.68 31.15 -36.29
C TYR A 11 9.89 32.47 -36.18
N LYS A 12 8.95 32.71 -37.11
CA LYS A 12 8.10 33.91 -37.17
C LYS A 12 6.89 33.87 -36.23
N VAL A 13 6.54 32.70 -35.70
CA VAL A 13 5.30 32.50 -34.94
C VAL A 13 5.64 32.06 -33.51
N LYS A 14 5.06 32.73 -32.50
CA LYS A 14 5.25 32.37 -31.09
C LYS A 14 4.57 31.05 -30.68
N LYS A 15 3.93 30.34 -31.60
CA LYS A 15 3.21 29.09 -31.36
C LYS A 15 4.19 27.92 -31.26
N ILE A 16 4.10 27.18 -30.16
CA ILE A 16 4.97 26.06 -29.81
C ILE A 16 4.14 24.78 -29.92
N ASN A 17 4.66 23.78 -30.62
CA ASN A 17 4.11 22.44 -30.66
C ASN A 17 4.87 21.54 -29.67
N ILE A 18 4.11 20.69 -28.98
CA ILE A 18 4.63 19.59 -28.17
C ILE A 18 4.92 18.43 -29.13
N MET A 19 6.14 17.90 -29.12
CA MET A 19 6.51 16.77 -29.97
C MET A 19 6.12 15.43 -29.30
N PRO A 20 5.85 14.38 -30.08
CA PRO A 20 5.62 13.04 -29.55
C PRO A 20 6.82 12.58 -28.69
N ASP A 21 6.54 11.81 -27.64
CA ASP A 21 7.58 11.34 -26.70
C ASP A 21 8.67 10.52 -27.40
N GLU A 22 8.33 9.82 -28.48
CA GLU A 22 9.27 9.05 -29.34
C GLU A 22 10.35 9.91 -30.03
N GLN A 23 10.08 11.21 -30.22
CA GLN A 23 11.01 12.16 -30.85
C GLN A 23 11.78 12.98 -29.81
N CYS A 24 11.56 12.73 -28.51
CA CYS A 24 12.26 13.40 -27.42
C CYS A 24 13.52 12.62 -27.04
N ILE A 25 14.66 13.32 -26.96
CA ILE A 25 15.92 12.73 -26.53
C ILE A 25 16.02 12.89 -25.01
N TYR A 26 15.96 11.77 -24.30
CA TYR A 26 16.16 11.71 -22.85
C TYR A 26 17.65 11.43 -22.58
N GLY A 27 18.41 12.48 -22.24
CA GLY A 27 19.83 12.35 -21.90
C GLY A 27 20.04 11.60 -20.59
N GLY A 28 20.85 10.54 -20.64
CA GLY A 28 21.18 9.63 -19.53
C GLY A 28 22.47 9.96 -18.77
N GLU A 29 22.98 11.18 -18.87
CA GLU A 29 24.22 11.61 -18.21
C GLU A 29 24.10 11.71 -16.68
N PHE A 30 22.88 11.67 -16.13
CA PHE A 30 22.63 11.77 -14.69
C PHE A 30 21.94 10.51 -14.18
N GLU A 31 22.41 10.00 -13.05
CA GLU A 31 21.70 8.98 -12.29
C GLU A 31 20.34 9.55 -11.83
N GLY A 32 19.28 8.78 -12.05
CA GLY A 32 17.94 9.18 -11.64
C GLY A 32 17.83 9.23 -10.12
N ILE A 33 17.26 10.32 -9.59
CA ILE A 33 16.97 10.46 -8.14
C ILE A 33 16.05 9.32 -7.65
N ILE A 34 15.21 8.82 -8.54
CA ILE A 34 14.21 7.79 -8.28
C ILE A 34 14.38 6.70 -9.35
N SER A 35 14.15 5.44 -8.97
CA SER A 35 14.18 4.32 -9.92
C SER A 35 13.13 4.48 -11.03
N LYS A 36 13.44 3.90 -12.20
CA LYS A 36 12.53 3.93 -13.36
C LYS A 36 11.17 3.32 -13.03
N ASP A 37 11.14 2.21 -12.29
CA ASP A 37 9.91 1.52 -11.91
C ASP A 37 8.98 2.41 -11.07
N ILE A 38 9.54 3.15 -10.10
CA ILE A 38 8.75 4.07 -9.28
C ILE A 38 8.24 5.24 -10.13
N PHE A 39 9.08 5.75 -11.05
CA PHE A 39 8.69 6.83 -11.95
C PHE A 39 7.54 6.40 -12.88
N GLU A 40 7.67 5.26 -13.55
CA GLU A 40 6.66 4.72 -14.46
C GLU A 40 5.33 4.48 -13.73
N ARG A 41 5.37 3.85 -12.55
CA ARG A 41 4.19 3.66 -11.71
C ARG A 41 3.53 4.98 -11.32
N THR A 42 4.31 5.98 -10.96
CA THR A 42 3.79 7.32 -10.63
C THR A 42 3.13 7.98 -11.83
N GLN A 43 3.73 7.87 -13.03
CA GLN A 43 3.14 8.40 -14.26
C GLN A 43 1.82 7.71 -14.62
N GLN A 44 1.71 6.39 -14.43
CA GLN A 44 0.45 5.66 -14.59
C GLN A 44 -0.63 6.20 -13.63
N MET A 45 -0.32 6.30 -12.34
CA MET A 45 -1.24 6.86 -11.34
C MET A 45 -1.71 8.28 -11.69
N MET A 46 -0.83 9.12 -12.25
CA MET A 46 -1.19 10.46 -12.71
C MET A 46 -2.17 10.43 -13.90
N LYS A 47 -1.97 9.52 -14.87
CA LYS A 47 -2.87 9.33 -16.02
C LYS A 47 -4.25 8.86 -15.57
N ASP A 48 -4.31 7.87 -14.68
CA ASP A 48 -5.57 7.33 -14.17
C ASP A 48 -6.37 8.41 -13.43
N ARG A 49 -5.68 9.21 -12.61
CA ARG A 49 -6.29 10.37 -11.94
C ARG A 49 -6.84 11.40 -12.93
N SER A 50 -6.12 11.68 -14.02
CA SER A 50 -6.54 12.62 -15.07
C SER A 50 -7.78 12.14 -15.82
N ASN A 51 -7.89 10.84 -16.12
CA ASN A 51 -9.00 10.25 -16.87
C ASN A 51 -10.31 10.19 -16.08
N SER A 52 -10.25 10.23 -14.75
CA SER A 52 -11.42 10.18 -13.87
C SER A 52 -12.39 11.38 -13.97
N ASN A 53 -12.08 12.41 -14.79
CA ASN A 53 -12.92 13.60 -15.04
C ASN A 53 -13.49 14.22 -13.74
N TYR A 54 -12.70 14.16 -12.67
CA TYR A 54 -13.12 14.51 -11.32
C TYR A 54 -13.12 16.03 -11.13
N ARG A 55 -14.31 16.65 -11.09
CA ARG A 55 -14.46 18.07 -10.73
C ARG A 55 -14.66 18.21 -9.23
N TYR A 56 -13.59 18.60 -8.55
CA TYR A 56 -13.58 18.95 -7.14
C TYR A 56 -14.36 20.26 -6.90
N ARG A 57 -15.48 20.18 -6.17
CA ARG A 57 -16.02 21.32 -5.42
C ARG A 57 -16.24 20.88 -3.99
N ASN A 58 -15.51 21.50 -3.06
CA ASN A 58 -15.77 21.50 -1.61
C ASN A 58 -15.26 20.31 -0.78
N GLY A 59 -14.20 19.60 -1.19
CA GLY A 59 -13.45 18.72 -0.27
C GLY A 59 -14.06 17.39 0.13
N VAL A 60 -15.37 17.17 -0.09
CA VAL A 60 -16.03 15.92 0.27
C VAL A 60 -16.04 14.97 -0.92
N ILE A 61 -15.38 13.82 -0.72
CA ILE A 61 -15.29 12.76 -1.70
C ILE A 61 -16.33 11.69 -1.36
N HIS A 62 -17.26 11.44 -2.29
CA HIS A 62 -18.22 10.35 -2.13
C HIS A 62 -17.74 9.06 -2.84
N PRO A 63 -18.01 7.86 -2.29
CA PRO A 63 -17.41 6.58 -2.75
C PRO A 63 -17.60 6.27 -4.23
N PHE A 64 -18.74 6.60 -4.82
CA PHE A 64 -19.07 6.24 -6.20
C PHE A 64 -18.84 7.37 -7.23
N SER A 65 -18.14 8.43 -6.82
CA SER A 65 -17.88 9.57 -7.70
C SER A 65 -16.92 9.18 -8.82
N GLY A 66 -17.36 9.31 -10.08
CA GLY A 66 -16.56 9.02 -11.28
C GLY A 66 -16.85 7.67 -11.92
N VAL A 67 -17.32 6.69 -11.14
CA VAL A 67 -17.60 5.32 -11.60
C VAL A 67 -19.04 5.16 -12.10
N LEU A 68 -19.96 5.99 -11.61
CA LEU A 68 -21.39 5.93 -11.98
C LEU A 68 -21.68 6.53 -13.36
N LYS A 69 -22.37 5.76 -14.19
CA LYS A 69 -22.84 6.12 -15.52
C LYS A 69 -24.33 5.84 -15.67
N CYS A 70 -25.02 6.72 -16.35
CA CYS A 70 -26.42 6.53 -16.71
C CYS A 70 -26.51 5.56 -17.90
N GLY A 71 -27.31 4.50 -17.81
CA GLY A 71 -27.46 3.56 -18.93
C GLY A 71 -28.23 4.13 -20.13
N LYS A 72 -29.11 5.13 -19.93
CA LYS A 72 -29.86 5.78 -21.03
C LYS A 72 -29.05 6.79 -21.85
N CYS A 73 -28.16 7.57 -21.23
CA CYS A 73 -27.42 8.65 -21.93
C CYS A 73 -25.90 8.56 -21.83
N ASP A 74 -25.38 7.51 -21.19
CA ASP A 74 -23.96 7.30 -20.83
C ASP A 74 -23.30 8.47 -20.07
N GLY A 75 -24.12 9.42 -19.61
CA GLY A 75 -23.69 10.58 -18.86
C GLY A 75 -23.19 10.18 -17.46
N SER A 76 -22.23 10.93 -16.94
CA SER A 76 -21.79 10.78 -15.55
C SER A 76 -22.90 11.18 -14.57
N MET A 77 -22.98 10.49 -13.44
CA MET A 77 -23.86 10.86 -12.32
C MET A 77 -23.08 11.60 -11.24
N SER A 78 -23.67 12.67 -10.69
CA SER A 78 -23.04 13.50 -9.67
C SER A 78 -23.85 13.51 -8.37
N HIS A 79 -23.13 13.48 -7.25
CA HIS A 79 -23.74 13.52 -5.92
C HIS A 79 -24.42 14.86 -5.62
N ARG A 80 -25.57 14.82 -4.92
CA ARG A 80 -26.38 15.97 -4.52
C ARG A 80 -26.66 15.94 -3.02
N LYS A 81 -26.06 16.87 -2.27
CA LYS A 81 -26.20 16.99 -0.81
C LYS A 81 -27.66 17.00 -0.33
N LYS A 82 -28.56 17.70 -1.03
CA LYS A 82 -29.99 17.79 -0.68
C LYS A 82 -30.72 16.43 -0.76
N TYR A 83 -30.30 15.56 -1.68
CA TYR A 83 -30.93 14.26 -1.92
C TYR A 83 -30.17 13.09 -1.27
N LYS A 84 -28.94 13.32 -0.78
CA LYS A 84 -28.03 12.28 -0.26
C LYS A 84 -27.91 11.11 -1.24
N GLY A 85 -27.64 11.45 -2.50
CA GLY A 85 -27.65 10.49 -3.61
C GLY A 85 -27.16 11.10 -4.91
N TYR A 86 -27.12 10.28 -5.95
CA TYR A 86 -26.55 10.59 -7.24
C TYR A 86 -27.64 10.86 -8.27
N LYS A 87 -27.45 11.90 -9.08
CA LYS A 87 -28.38 12.30 -10.14
C LYS A 87 -27.61 12.45 -11.46
N CYS A 88 -28.24 12.06 -12.56
CA CYS A 88 -27.64 12.23 -13.87
C CYS A 88 -27.36 13.70 -14.19
N THR A 89 -26.16 13.98 -14.72
CA THR A 89 -25.75 15.34 -15.10
C THR A 89 -26.50 15.83 -16.33
N ASN A 90 -26.65 14.99 -17.35
CA ASN A 90 -27.35 15.32 -18.60
C ASN A 90 -28.84 15.57 -18.38
N SER A 91 -29.46 14.89 -17.42
CA SER A 91 -30.86 15.16 -17.05
C SER A 91 -31.04 16.53 -16.36
N GLN A 92 -29.97 17.22 -15.96
CA GLN A 92 -30.04 18.61 -15.45
C GLN A 92 -29.96 19.66 -16.57
N GLN A 93 -29.48 19.27 -17.75
CA GLN A 93 -29.26 20.19 -18.87
C GLN A 93 -30.47 20.27 -19.83
N GLY A 94 -31.56 19.58 -19.50
CA GLY A 94 -32.81 19.58 -20.26
C GLY A 94 -33.32 18.17 -20.56
N SER A 95 -34.64 18.02 -20.64
CA SER A 95 -35.35 16.75 -20.88
C SER A 95 -35.02 16.09 -22.23
N ARG A 96 -34.41 16.83 -23.17
CA ARG A 96 -34.06 16.33 -24.50
C ARG A 96 -32.88 15.36 -24.50
N ARG A 97 -32.03 15.36 -23.47
CA ARG A 97 -30.82 14.50 -23.39
C ARG A 97 -30.99 13.28 -22.50
N CYS A 98 -31.78 13.38 -21.43
CA CYS A 98 -32.07 12.26 -20.55
C CYS A 98 -33.28 12.56 -19.65
N SER A 99 -34.00 11.52 -19.26
CA SER A 99 -35.07 11.59 -18.26
C SER A 99 -34.51 11.85 -16.86
N PRO A 100 -35.31 12.47 -15.95
CA PRO A 100 -34.87 12.72 -14.58
C PRO A 100 -34.87 11.42 -13.76
N HIS A 101 -33.68 10.87 -13.50
CA HIS A 101 -33.50 9.78 -12.54
C HIS A 101 -32.42 10.10 -11.52
N SER A 102 -32.56 9.46 -10.36
CA SER A 102 -31.66 9.58 -9.24
C SER A 102 -31.67 8.30 -8.43
N VAL A 103 -30.54 8.01 -7.79
CA VAL A 103 -30.38 6.87 -6.89
C VAL A 103 -29.85 7.35 -5.55
N LYS A 104 -30.38 6.80 -4.46
CA LYS A 104 -29.88 7.10 -3.11
C LYS A 104 -28.52 6.44 -2.91
N GLU A 105 -27.64 7.14 -2.20
CA GLU A 105 -26.30 6.62 -1.89
C GLU A 105 -26.38 5.36 -1.02
N THR A 106 -27.26 5.33 -0.01
CA THR A 106 -27.44 4.17 0.87
C THR A 106 -27.82 2.90 0.10
N ARG A 107 -28.76 3.01 -0.84
CA ARG A 107 -29.20 1.88 -1.67
C ARG A 107 -28.07 1.35 -2.56
N LEU A 108 -27.22 2.23 -3.09
CA LEU A 108 -26.05 1.81 -3.85
C LEU A 108 -25.04 1.08 -2.98
N ILE A 109 -24.79 1.59 -1.77
CA ILE A 109 -23.90 0.93 -0.80
C ILE A 109 -24.41 -0.49 -0.53
N ASP A 110 -25.69 -0.65 -0.21
CA ASP A 110 -26.26 -1.96 0.13
C ASP A 110 -26.13 -2.97 -1.03
N ILE A 111 -26.48 -2.55 -2.25
CA ILE A 111 -26.42 -3.41 -3.44
C ILE A 111 -24.97 -3.81 -3.74
N ILE A 112 -24.07 -2.83 -3.78
CA ILE A 112 -22.68 -3.07 -4.16
C ILE A 112 -21.95 -3.85 -3.06
N SER A 113 -22.24 -3.59 -1.78
CA SER A 113 -21.68 -4.37 -0.67
C SER A 113 -22.09 -5.83 -0.77
N ASN A 114 -23.35 -6.11 -1.10
CA ASN A 114 -23.81 -7.49 -1.26
C ASN A 114 -23.19 -8.17 -2.49
N GLU A 115 -23.07 -7.46 -3.60
CA GLU A 115 -22.44 -8.01 -4.81
C GLU A 115 -20.95 -8.31 -4.59
N ILE A 116 -20.22 -7.39 -3.94
CA ILE A 116 -18.82 -7.59 -3.56
C ILE A 116 -18.68 -8.80 -2.63
N LYS A 117 -19.54 -8.91 -1.61
CA LYS A 117 -19.55 -10.07 -0.70
C LYS A 117 -19.77 -11.38 -1.46
N ASN A 118 -20.77 -11.43 -2.35
CA ASN A 118 -21.05 -12.61 -3.14
C ASN A 118 -19.85 -13.01 -4.01
N MET A 119 -19.23 -12.05 -4.71
CA MET A 119 -18.03 -12.32 -5.50
C MET A 119 -16.86 -12.81 -4.65
N ILE A 120 -16.70 -12.26 -3.44
CA ILE A 120 -15.67 -12.69 -2.49
C ILE A 120 -15.96 -14.12 -2.04
N ASP A 121 -17.17 -14.43 -1.59
CA ASP A 121 -17.52 -15.76 -1.10
C ASP A 121 -17.47 -16.84 -2.22
N GLU A 122 -17.78 -16.47 -3.48
CA GLU A 122 -17.69 -17.39 -4.62
C GLU A 122 -16.25 -17.65 -5.10
N LYS A 123 -15.39 -16.61 -5.11
CA LYS A 123 -14.05 -16.69 -5.73
C LYS A 123 -12.91 -16.83 -4.73
N ILE A 124 -13.11 -16.40 -3.49
CA ILE A 124 -12.06 -16.35 -2.47
C ILE A 124 -12.33 -17.41 -1.40
N ASP A 125 -11.49 -18.44 -1.41
CA ASP A 125 -11.40 -19.38 -0.32
C ASP A 125 -10.69 -18.70 0.87
N LYS A 126 -11.46 -18.29 1.88
CA LYS A 126 -10.97 -17.58 3.06
C LYS A 126 -9.81 -18.34 3.72
N ASN A 127 -9.84 -19.67 3.73
CA ASN A 127 -8.79 -20.50 4.31
C ASN A 127 -7.47 -20.37 3.55
N LYS A 128 -7.51 -20.33 2.21
CA LYS A 128 -6.29 -20.11 1.40
C LYS A 128 -5.70 -18.71 1.58
N VAL A 129 -6.56 -17.71 1.83
CA VAL A 129 -6.09 -16.36 2.16
C VAL A 129 -5.39 -16.38 3.52
N TYR A 130 -6.01 -16.98 4.54
CA TYR A 130 -5.41 -17.14 5.86
C TYR A 130 -4.10 -17.91 5.81
N ASP A 131 -4.00 -18.96 5.00
CA ASP A 131 -2.77 -19.74 4.82
C ASP A 131 -1.67 -18.93 4.12
N ARG A 132 -2.01 -18.04 3.20
CA ARG A 132 -1.01 -17.13 2.61
C ARG A 132 -0.50 -16.14 3.64
N PHE A 133 -1.39 -15.56 4.46
CA PHE A 133 -1.00 -14.62 5.51
C PHE A 133 -0.27 -15.31 6.67
N SER A 134 -0.55 -16.58 6.97
CA SER A 134 0.18 -17.35 8.00
C SER A 134 1.58 -17.73 7.57
N ASN A 135 1.79 -17.91 6.26
CA ASN A 135 3.10 -18.12 5.68
C ASN A 135 3.92 -16.83 5.50
N ILE A 136 3.31 -15.64 5.66
CA ILE A 136 4.07 -14.40 5.84
C ILE A 136 4.63 -14.41 7.26
N LYS A 137 5.62 -15.27 7.49
CA LYS A 137 6.56 -15.07 8.58
C LYS A 137 7.33 -13.82 8.19
N ILE A 138 7.15 -12.74 8.94
CA ILE A 138 8.14 -11.66 8.94
C ILE A 138 9.46 -12.37 9.25
N GLU A 139 10.36 -12.45 8.26
CA GLU A 139 11.69 -13.04 8.41
C GLU A 139 12.47 -12.19 9.41
N ASN A 140 12.15 -12.44 10.67
CA ASN A 140 12.78 -11.84 11.80
C ASN A 140 14.15 -12.50 11.88
N ASN A 141 15.16 -11.80 11.37
CA ASN A 141 16.55 -12.24 11.35
C ASN A 141 17.14 -12.43 12.77
N PHE A 142 16.32 -12.29 13.83
CA PHE A 142 16.65 -12.50 15.23
C PHE A 142 17.19 -13.91 15.51
N GLU A 143 16.74 -14.96 14.80
CA GLU A 143 17.32 -16.30 14.98
C GLU A 143 18.77 -16.38 14.47
N ASN A 144 19.05 -15.74 13.34
CA ASN A 144 20.41 -15.67 12.79
C ASN A 144 21.30 -14.76 13.64
N GLU A 145 20.76 -13.64 14.13
CA GLU A 145 21.45 -12.73 15.04
C GLU A 145 21.78 -13.41 16.38
N LEU A 146 20.85 -14.22 16.90
CA LEU A 146 21.07 -15.02 18.11
C LEU A 146 22.17 -16.08 17.91
N LYS A 147 22.14 -16.82 16.78
CA LYS A 147 23.22 -17.76 16.43
C LYS A 147 24.58 -17.06 16.28
N SER A 148 24.59 -15.86 15.71
CA SER A 148 25.82 -15.06 15.58
C SER A 148 26.36 -14.63 16.94
N ALA A 149 25.50 -14.12 17.82
CA ALA A 149 25.88 -13.72 19.17
C ALA A 149 26.40 -14.90 20.02
N GLU A 150 25.81 -16.09 19.87
CA GLU A 150 26.29 -17.32 20.52
C GLU A 150 27.67 -17.77 20.01
N LYS A 151 27.90 -17.69 18.70
CA LYS A 151 29.22 -17.96 18.13
C LYS A 151 30.26 -16.97 18.67
N GLU A 152 29.92 -15.69 18.71
CA GLU A 152 30.82 -14.65 19.19
C GLU A 152 31.18 -14.85 20.67
N LEU A 153 30.21 -15.18 21.52
CA LEU A 153 30.44 -15.56 22.92
C LEU A 153 31.41 -16.75 23.04
N ASN A 154 31.18 -17.83 22.28
CA ASN A 154 32.08 -18.99 22.29
C ASN A 154 33.51 -18.62 21.86
N THR A 155 33.68 -17.69 20.91
CA THR A 155 35.01 -17.23 20.51
C THR A 155 35.69 -16.39 21.60
N LEU A 156 34.93 -15.58 22.34
CA LEU A 156 35.47 -14.82 23.48
C LEU A 156 35.87 -15.75 24.63
N ASP A 157 35.07 -16.78 24.92
CA ASP A 157 35.39 -17.80 25.92
C ASP A 157 36.68 -18.57 25.55
N GLY A 158 36.85 -18.87 24.26
CA GLY A 158 38.09 -19.46 23.75
C GLY A 158 39.31 -18.54 23.90
N LYS A 159 39.15 -17.23 23.64
CA LYS A 159 40.21 -16.23 23.86
C LYS A 159 40.57 -16.09 25.34
N PHE A 160 39.56 -16.12 26.21
CA PHE A 160 39.77 -16.09 27.66
C PHE A 160 40.63 -17.25 28.14
N LYS A 161 40.34 -18.48 27.68
CA LYS A 161 41.14 -19.66 28.01
C LYS A 161 42.62 -19.50 27.61
N LYS A 162 42.87 -19.01 26.39
CA LYS A 162 44.23 -18.76 25.91
C LYS A 162 44.97 -17.71 26.73
N ILE A 163 44.33 -16.59 27.05
CA ILE A 163 44.94 -15.54 27.88
C ILE A 163 45.27 -16.05 29.28
N TYR A 164 44.45 -16.95 29.81
CA TYR A 164 44.73 -17.60 31.08
C TYR A 164 45.94 -18.55 31.00
N GLU A 165 46.05 -19.33 29.92
CA GLU A 165 47.22 -20.18 29.63
C GLU A 165 48.51 -19.32 29.49
N ASP A 166 48.47 -18.25 28.69
CA ASP A 166 49.62 -17.33 28.48
C ASP A 166 50.08 -16.64 29.78
N LYS A 167 49.17 -16.44 30.74
CA LYS A 167 49.51 -15.94 32.09
C LYS A 167 50.26 -16.99 32.90
N LEU A 168 49.84 -18.25 32.85
CA LEU A 168 50.51 -19.35 33.56
C LEU A 168 51.92 -19.60 33.01
N GLU A 169 52.12 -19.39 31.71
CA GLU A 169 53.43 -19.47 31.05
C GLU A 169 54.34 -18.26 31.32
N GLY A 170 53.84 -17.21 31.99
CA GLY A 170 54.59 -16.03 32.37
C GLY A 170 54.86 -15.04 31.22
N VAL A 171 54.20 -15.22 30.08
CA VAL A 171 54.32 -14.34 28.89
C VAL A 171 53.64 -12.99 29.14
N LEU A 172 52.58 -12.98 29.95
CA LEU A 172 51.80 -11.78 30.26
C LEU A 172 52.15 -11.21 31.64
N ASN A 173 52.38 -9.90 31.70
CA ASN A 173 52.47 -9.19 32.98
C ASN A 173 51.06 -8.99 33.60
N GLN A 174 51.02 -8.80 34.92
CA GLN A 174 49.76 -8.67 35.67
C GLN A 174 48.87 -7.53 35.15
N ARG A 175 49.46 -6.37 34.83
CA ARG A 175 48.75 -5.19 34.33
C ARG A 175 48.02 -5.45 33.00
N ASN A 176 48.67 -6.13 32.06
CA ASN A 176 48.12 -6.42 30.75
C ASN A 176 47.03 -7.51 30.83
N PHE A 177 47.22 -8.49 31.72
CA PHE A 177 46.20 -9.50 31.99
C PHE A 177 44.92 -8.88 32.54
N ASP A 178 45.03 -8.01 33.56
CA ASP A 178 43.87 -7.38 34.19
C ASP A 178 43.11 -6.49 33.18
N TYR A 179 43.83 -5.79 32.30
CA TYR A 179 43.24 -4.99 31.22
C TYR A 179 42.48 -5.85 30.19
N MET A 180 43.10 -6.93 29.69
CA MET A 180 42.47 -7.81 28.70
C MET A 180 41.29 -8.59 29.29
N LEU A 181 41.39 -8.99 30.56
CA LEU A 181 40.32 -9.63 31.31
C LEU A 181 39.08 -8.73 31.38
N GLN A 182 39.28 -7.47 31.75
CA GLN A 182 38.20 -6.49 31.84
C GLN A 182 37.53 -6.26 30.48
N ASP A 183 38.30 -6.09 29.39
CA ASP A 183 37.76 -5.89 28.04
C ASP A 183 36.94 -7.10 27.56
N ILE A 184 37.39 -8.33 27.85
CA ILE A 184 36.64 -9.55 27.50
C ILE A 184 35.35 -9.66 28.31
N GLN A 185 35.41 -9.40 29.61
CA GLN A 185 34.23 -9.43 30.48
C GLN A 185 33.17 -8.41 30.04
N GLU A 186 33.57 -7.17 29.75
CA GLU A 186 32.65 -6.14 29.25
C GLU A 186 31.99 -6.53 27.92
N LYS A 187 32.73 -7.19 27.02
CA LYS A 187 32.20 -7.68 25.74
C LYS A 187 31.25 -8.86 25.93
N GLN A 188 31.59 -9.81 26.81
CA GLN A 188 30.73 -10.93 27.17
C GLN A 188 29.41 -10.43 27.77
N ASP A 189 29.46 -9.49 28.73
CA ASP A 189 28.27 -8.94 29.38
C ASP A 189 27.33 -8.24 28.38
N LYS A 190 27.89 -7.44 27.47
CA LYS A 190 27.11 -6.79 26.39
C LYS A 190 26.45 -7.81 25.47
N LEU A 191 27.17 -8.87 25.07
CA LEU A 191 26.64 -9.92 24.22
C LEU A 191 25.58 -10.78 24.93
N ILE A 192 25.74 -11.07 26.22
CA ILE A 192 24.76 -11.77 27.04
C ILE A 192 23.48 -10.94 27.20
N GLN A 193 23.61 -9.64 27.47
CA GLN A 193 22.47 -8.72 27.51
C GLN A 193 21.74 -8.69 26.18
N ARG A 194 22.48 -8.58 25.06
CA ARG A 194 21.90 -8.60 23.71
C ARG A 194 21.20 -9.92 23.41
N LYS A 195 21.81 -11.06 23.77
CA LYS A 195 21.21 -12.39 23.63
C LYS A 195 19.89 -12.49 24.41
N ASN A 196 19.86 -12.05 25.66
CA ASN A 196 18.65 -12.08 26.49
C ASN A 196 17.53 -11.20 25.91
N GLN A 197 17.88 -10.04 25.35
CA GLN A 197 16.93 -9.19 24.62
C GLN A 197 16.37 -9.91 23.38
N LEU A 198 17.24 -10.53 22.57
CA LEU A 198 16.83 -11.28 21.37
C LEU A 198 15.93 -12.47 21.72
N VAL A 199 16.24 -13.22 22.78
CA VAL A 199 15.39 -14.32 23.27
C VAL A 199 14.02 -13.82 23.71
N ASN A 200 13.96 -12.69 24.43
CA ASN A 200 12.70 -12.10 24.85
C ASN A 200 11.88 -11.59 23.65
N MET A 201 12.53 -11.02 22.63
CA MET A 201 11.87 -10.62 21.38
C MET A 201 11.36 -11.83 20.59
N LEU A 202 12.12 -12.92 20.52
CA LEU A 202 11.69 -14.17 19.88
C LEU A 202 10.51 -14.82 20.60
N LYS A 203 10.51 -14.84 21.94
CA LYS A 203 9.36 -15.31 22.72
C LYS A 203 8.11 -14.47 22.45
N LYS A 204 8.23 -13.15 22.48
CA LYS A 204 7.13 -12.22 22.13
C LYS A 204 6.67 -12.34 20.68
N ASN A 205 7.55 -12.72 19.76
CA ASN A 205 7.21 -12.93 18.34
C ASN A 205 6.65 -14.33 18.05
N ASN A 206 6.96 -15.34 18.85
CA ASN A 206 6.32 -16.66 18.76
C ASN A 206 4.86 -16.63 19.24
N ASP A 207 4.48 -15.62 20.04
CA ASP A 207 3.08 -15.20 20.19
C ASP A 207 2.50 -14.59 18.89
N GLY A 208 3.20 -14.67 17.76
CA GLY A 208 2.80 -14.16 16.43
C GLY A 208 1.54 -14.79 15.83
N SER A 209 0.93 -15.75 16.52
CA SER A 209 -0.49 -16.09 16.35
C SER A 209 -1.40 -14.87 16.64
N ASP A 210 -0.94 -13.91 17.44
CA ASP A 210 -1.66 -12.69 17.82
C ASP A 210 -1.65 -11.62 16.72
N LEU A 211 -0.59 -11.54 15.87
CA LEU A 211 -0.60 -10.62 14.72
C LEU A 211 -1.62 -11.07 13.68
N LEU A 212 -1.62 -12.36 13.37
CA LEU A 212 -2.59 -12.92 12.43
C LEU A 212 -4.00 -12.81 12.98
N ASN A 213 -4.22 -13.04 14.28
CA ASN A 213 -5.52 -12.79 14.92
C ASN A 213 -5.92 -11.29 14.86
N LYS A 214 -4.98 -10.35 15.04
CA LYS A 214 -5.23 -8.91 14.89
C LYS A 214 -5.64 -8.55 13.48
N TYR A 215 -4.87 -9.01 12.49
CA TYR A 215 -5.17 -8.74 11.08
C TYR A 215 -6.32 -9.58 10.53
N LYS A 216 -6.67 -10.71 11.16
CA LYS A 216 -7.80 -11.55 10.78
C LYS A 216 -9.11 -10.77 10.87
N ILE A 217 -9.28 -9.98 11.93
CA ILE A 217 -10.45 -9.11 12.08
C ILE A 217 -10.49 -8.03 10.99
N GLU A 218 -9.34 -7.45 10.65
CA GLU A 218 -9.27 -6.45 9.55
C GLU A 218 -9.53 -7.08 8.18
N ILE A 219 -8.97 -8.26 7.93
CA ILE A 219 -9.19 -9.06 6.72
C ILE A 219 -10.66 -9.47 6.63
N ASP A 220 -11.26 -9.97 7.70
CA ASP A 220 -12.69 -10.29 7.75
C ASP A 220 -13.54 -9.04 7.53
N ASN A 221 -13.21 -7.89 8.13
CA ASN A 221 -13.95 -6.64 7.89
C ASN A 221 -13.84 -6.15 6.44
N LEU A 222 -12.70 -6.34 5.78
CA LEU A 222 -12.51 -6.05 4.37
C LEU A 222 -13.28 -7.03 3.48
N LEU A 223 -13.25 -8.32 3.80
CA LEU A 223 -13.97 -9.37 3.08
C LEU A 223 -15.49 -9.25 3.26
N GLU A 224 -15.94 -8.83 4.45
CA GLU A 224 -17.34 -8.55 4.76
C GLU A 224 -17.81 -7.21 4.19
N GLY A 225 -16.96 -6.40 3.55
CA GLY A 225 -17.37 -5.18 2.85
C GLY A 225 -18.20 -4.21 3.71
N LYS A 226 -18.00 -4.19 5.04
CA LYS A 226 -18.80 -3.41 6.01
C LYS A 226 -18.63 -1.90 5.81
N THR A 227 -17.51 -1.47 5.23
CA THR A 227 -17.30 -0.07 4.82
C THR A 227 -16.81 -0.04 3.38
N ILE A 228 -17.66 0.42 2.45
CA ILE A 228 -17.24 0.70 1.09
C ILE A 228 -16.48 2.03 1.12
N ASP A 229 -15.15 1.95 1.19
CA ASP A 229 -14.28 3.09 0.94
C ASP A 229 -14.13 3.30 -0.58
N ARG A 230 -13.91 4.55 -1.01
CA ARG A 230 -13.70 4.91 -2.41
C ARG A 230 -12.58 4.09 -3.04
N ARG A 231 -11.49 3.87 -2.29
CA ARG A 231 -10.34 3.10 -2.78
C ARG A 231 -10.72 1.68 -3.18
N LEU A 232 -11.61 1.05 -2.43
CA LEU A 232 -12.14 -0.27 -2.76
C LEU A 232 -12.97 -0.22 -4.04
N VAL A 233 -13.85 0.79 -4.19
CA VAL A 233 -14.65 0.97 -5.40
C VAL A 233 -13.78 1.21 -6.64
N GLU A 234 -12.80 2.11 -6.56
CA GLU A 234 -11.89 2.41 -7.68
C GLU A 234 -11.02 1.23 -8.10
N THR A 235 -10.70 0.34 -7.17
CA THR A 235 -9.86 -0.83 -7.45
C THR A 235 -10.67 -2.01 -7.98
N LEU A 236 -11.90 -2.20 -7.48
CA LEU A 236 -12.71 -3.38 -7.78
C LEU A 236 -13.77 -3.14 -8.86
N VAL A 237 -14.13 -1.88 -9.14
CA VAL A 237 -15.28 -1.53 -9.99
C VAL A 237 -14.88 -0.58 -11.11
N ASP A 238 -14.90 -1.07 -12.34
CA ASP A 238 -14.59 -0.27 -13.53
C ASP A 238 -15.71 0.74 -13.86
N LYS A 239 -16.97 0.29 -13.85
CA LYS A 239 -18.14 1.11 -14.22
C LYS A 239 -19.40 0.56 -13.56
N ILE A 240 -20.22 1.46 -13.01
CA ILE A 240 -21.55 1.14 -12.50
C ILE A 240 -22.57 1.79 -13.43
N VAL A 241 -23.38 0.98 -14.10
CA VAL A 241 -24.44 1.45 -14.99
C VAL A 241 -25.76 1.46 -14.24
N ILE A 242 -26.43 2.60 -14.22
CA ILE A 242 -27.75 2.76 -13.61
C ILE A 242 -28.77 2.94 -14.72
N ASP A 243 -29.63 1.95 -14.85
CA ASP A 243 -30.81 2.00 -15.70
C ASP A 243 -32.02 2.54 -14.93
N GLU A 244 -32.88 3.26 -15.66
CA GLU A 244 -34.17 3.65 -15.11
C GLU A 244 -35.10 2.43 -15.15
N VAL A 245 -35.63 2.06 -13.99
CA VAL A 245 -36.76 1.12 -13.94
C VAL A 245 -38.00 1.90 -14.33
N ASP A 246 -38.46 1.73 -15.57
CA ASP A 246 -39.72 2.27 -16.05
C ASP A 246 -40.88 1.58 -15.29
N GLY A 247 -41.18 1.98 -14.04
CA GLY A 247 -42.33 1.37 -13.35
C GLY A 247 -42.54 1.54 -11.84
N SER A 248 -41.63 2.06 -11.03
CA SER A 248 -41.91 2.21 -9.58
C SER A 248 -41.77 3.65 -9.11
N LYS A 249 -42.84 4.41 -9.34
CA LYS A 249 -43.20 5.51 -8.43
C LYS A 249 -43.51 4.87 -7.07
N GLU A 250 -42.49 4.59 -6.26
CA GLU A 250 -42.69 4.51 -4.81
C GLU A 250 -43.06 5.93 -4.36
N LYS A 251 -44.36 6.23 -4.47
CA LYS A 251 -44.99 7.30 -3.73
C LYS A 251 -44.79 6.95 -2.26
N LYS A 252 -44.18 7.88 -1.52
CA LYS A 252 -44.41 7.98 -0.09
C LYS A 252 -45.89 8.19 0.18
#